data_AF-X0W4F6-F1
#
_entry.id   AF-X0W4F6-F1
#
_cell.length_a   1.000
_cell.length_b   1.000
_cell.length_c   1.000
_cell.angle_alpha   90.00
_cell.angle_beta   90.00
_cell.angle_gamma   90.00
#
_symmetry.space_group_name_H-M   'P 1'
#
loop_
_entity.id
_entity.type
_entity.pdbx_description
1 polymer ?
#
loop_
_entity_poly.entity_id
_entity_poly.type
_entity_poly.pdbx_seq_one_letter_code
_entity_poly.pdbx_strand_id
1 'polypeptide(L)'
;MRIEWQIAIWWIAFGGTHVVGSTIPVRRRLIRALGLAGFKGAYSLVALATFVPLCLYYASHKHSGELLWVSSAAMRDVAQGIMLLALIVLFQG
;
A
#
# COMPACT_ATOMS: atom_id res chain seq x y z
N MET A 1 19.89 4.69 2.03
CA MET A 1 18.53 5.27 2.15
C MET A 1 17.91 4.80 3.47
N ARG A 2 17.27 5.68 4.27
CA ARG A 2 16.68 5.28 5.58
C ARG A 2 15.65 4.17 5.38
N ILE A 3 15.54 3.26 6.34
CA ILE A 3 14.64 2.09 6.31
C ILE A 3 13.19 2.48 6.00
N GLU A 4 12.74 3.56 6.62
CA GLU A 4 11.39 4.12 6.51
C GLU A 4 11.05 4.50 5.06
N TRP A 5 12.01 5.06 4.32
CA TRP A 5 11.80 5.44 2.92
C TRP A 5 11.68 4.23 2.01
N GLN A 6 12.42 3.16 2.29
CA GLN A 6 12.31 1.91 1.54
C GLN A 6 10.93 1.27 1.75
N ILE A 7 10.47 1.22 3.00
CA ILE A 7 9.12 0.76 3.35
C ILE A 7 8.06 1.64 2.68
N ALA A 8 8.22 2.96 2.73
CA ALA A 8 7.28 3.90 2.10
C ALA A 8 7.22 3.71 0.58
N ILE A 9 8.35 3.52 -0.10
CA ILE A 9 8.39 3.26 -1.55
C ILE A 9 7.67 1.96 -1.89
N TRP A 10 7.96 0.87 -1.16
CA TRP A 10 7.28 -0.40 -1.35
C TRP A 10 5.77 -0.30 -1.06
N TRP A 11 5.39 0.46 -0.02
CA TRP A 11 4.00 0.71 0.31
C TRP A 11 3.29 1.52 -0.77
N ILE A 12 3.90 2.59 -1.30
CA ILE A 12 3.34 3.39 -2.40
C ILE A 12 3.25 2.55 -3.67
N ALA A 13 4.26 1.74 -3.97
CA ALA A 13 4.24 0.83 -5.12
C ALA A 13 3.08 -0.16 -5.02
N PHE A 14 2.92 -0.85 -3.89
CA PHE A 14 1.82 -1.79 -3.69
C PHE A 14 0.45 -1.09 -3.62
N GLY A 15 0.28 -0.15 -2.68
CA GLY A 15 -0.97 0.55 -2.46
C GLY A 15 -1.43 1.29 -3.72
N GLY A 16 -0.52 2.00 -4.38
CA GLY A 16 -0.82 2.71 -5.62
C GLY A 16 -1.27 1.76 -6.73
N THR A 17 -0.49 0.73 -7.05
CA THR A 17 -0.83 -0.20 -8.14
C THR A 17 -2.07 -1.04 -7.85
N HIS A 18 -2.25 -1.49 -6.61
CA HIS A 18 -3.38 -2.30 -6.19
C HIS A 18 -4.69 -1.50 -6.14
N VAL A 19 -4.66 -0.29 -5.58
CA VAL A 19 -5.83 0.61 -5.56
C VAL A 19 -6.16 1.07 -6.97
N VAL A 20 -5.19 1.59 -7.74
CA VAL A 20 -5.44 2.04 -9.12
C VAL A 20 -5.97 0.89 -9.97
N GLY A 21 -5.38 -0.31 -9.87
CA GLY A 21 -5.81 -1.51 -10.58
C GLY A 21 -7.22 -1.98 -10.23
N SER A 22 -7.71 -1.68 -9.03
CA SER A 22 -9.07 -2.02 -8.59
C SER A 22 -10.12 -0.96 -8.93
N THR A 23 -9.72 0.26 -9.31
CA THR A 23 -10.66 1.28 -9.78
C THR A 23 -11.48 0.78 -10.98
N ILE A 24 -12.77 1.11 -11.01
CA ILE A 24 -13.70 0.71 -12.07
C ILE A 24 -13.15 0.97 -13.49
N PRO A 25 -12.65 2.18 -13.85
CA PRO A 25 -12.17 2.44 -15.21
C PRO A 25 -10.95 1.59 -15.59
N VAL A 26 -9.97 1.48 -14.70
CA VAL A 26 -8.72 0.73 -14.96
C VAL A 26 -9.01 -0.76 -15.03
N ARG A 27 -9.76 -1.30 -14.06
CA ARG A 27 -10.18 -2.70 -14.04
C ARG A 27 -10.93 -3.08 -15.32
N ARG A 28 -11.90 -2.27 -15.75
CA ARG A 28 -12.65 -2.51 -17.00
C ARG A 28 -11.75 -2.47 -18.23
N ARG A 29 -10.75 -1.58 -18.27
CA ARG A 29 -9.79 -1.51 -19.38
C ARG A 29 -8.89 -2.76 -19.41
N LEU A 30 -8.35 -3.16 -18.26
CA LEU A 30 -7.47 -4.31 -18.14
C LEU A 30 -8.19 -5.63 -18.45
N ILE A 31 -9.42 -5.81 -17.95
CA ILE A 31 -10.23 -7.00 -18.27
C ILE A 31 -10.55 -7.06 -19.77
N ARG A 32 -10.83 -5.91 -20.41
CA ARG A 32 -11.05 -5.89 -21.88
C ARG A 32 -9.80 -6.26 -22.67
N ALA A 33 -8.61 -5.93 -22.18
CA ALA A 33 -7.35 -6.24 -22.85
C ALA A 33 -6.83 -7.66 -22.57
N LEU A 34 -7.00 -8.17 -21.35
CA LEU A 34 -6.37 -9.41 -20.85
C LEU A 34 -7.37 -10.55 -20.58
N GLY A 35 -8.66 -10.27 -20.64
CA GLY A 35 -9.70 -11.13 -20.09
C GLY A 35 -9.72 -11.13 -18.55
N LEU A 36 -10.75 -11.74 -17.97
CA LEU A 36 -10.92 -11.81 -16.52
C LEU A 36 -9.79 -12.62 -15.83
N ALA A 37 -9.40 -13.75 -16.41
CA ALA A 37 -8.34 -14.60 -15.87
C ALA A 37 -6.97 -13.91 -15.94
N GLY A 38 -6.65 -13.26 -17.07
CA GLY A 38 -5.42 -12.49 -17.22
C GLY A 38 -5.35 -11.31 -16.26
N PHE A 39 -6.47 -10.59 -16.06
CA PHE A 39 -6.55 -9.55 -15.03
C PHE A 39 -6.29 -10.10 -13.62
N LYS A 40 -6.93 -11.22 -13.24
CA LYS A 40 -6.70 -11.84 -11.92
C LYS A 40 -5.23 -12.22 -11.73
N GLY A 41 -4.61 -12.84 -12.74
CA GLY A 41 -3.19 -13.18 -12.72
C GLY A 41 -2.30 -11.95 -12.54
N ALA A 42 -2.47 -10.93 -13.37
CA ALA A 42 -1.71 -9.69 -13.29
C ALA A 42 -1.89 -8.97 -11.93
N TYR A 43 -3.13 -8.91 -11.44
CA TYR A 43 -3.45 -8.29 -10.17
C TYR A 43 -2.81 -9.02 -8.98
N SER A 44 -2.78 -10.35 -9.01
CA SER A 44 -2.06 -11.16 -8.02
C SER A 44 -0.54 -11.02 -8.13
N LEU A 45 0.00 -10.95 -9.35
CA LEU A 45 1.43 -10.74 -9.58
C LEU A 45 1.90 -9.41 -9.01
N VAL A 46 1.09 -8.34 -9.14
CA VAL A 46 1.37 -7.06 -8.50
C VAL A 46 1.53 -7.22 -6.99
N ALA A 47 0.62 -7.94 -6.32
CA ALA A 47 0.73 -8.20 -4.89
C ALA A 47 2.01 -9.00 -4.56
N LEU A 48 2.30 -10.07 -5.31
CA LEU A 48 3.51 -10.86 -5.10
C LEU A 48 4.80 -10.04 -5.32
N ALA A 49 4.83 -9.15 -6.31
CA ALA A 49 6.02 -8.38 -6.66
C ALA A 49 6.26 -7.15 -5.78
N THR A 50 5.25 -6.66 -5.05
CA THR A 50 5.35 -5.42 -4.26
C THR A 50 5.03 -5.61 -2.79
N PHE A 51 3.97 -6.36 -2.45
CA PHE A 51 3.56 -6.60 -1.07
C PHE A 51 4.44 -7.63 -0.36
N VAL A 52 4.84 -8.72 -1.04
CA VAL A 52 5.70 -9.73 -0.42
C VAL A 52 7.08 -9.14 -0.06
N PRO A 53 7.78 -8.42 -0.96
CA PRO A 53 9.02 -7.73 -0.58
C PRO A 53 8.84 -6.72 0.55
N LEU A 54 7.74 -5.94 0.54
CA LEU A 54 7.39 -5.02 1.63
C LEU A 54 7.35 -5.75 2.98
N CYS A 55 6.61 -6.85 3.05
CA CYS A 55 6.45 -7.64 4.27
C CYS A 55 7.78 -8.24 4.74
N LEU A 56 8.56 -8.83 3.83
CA LEU A 56 9.88 -9.40 4.17
C LEU A 56 10.87 -8.33 4.64
N TYR A 57 10.86 -7.18 3.97
CA TYR A 57 11.75 -6.07 4.29
C TYR A 57 11.38 -5.43 5.63
N TYR A 58 10.10 -5.20 5.88
CA TYR A 58 9.62 -4.78 7.19
C TYR A 58 9.95 -5.81 8.27
N ALA A 59 9.68 -7.09 8.06
CA ALA A 59 9.89 -8.13 9.07
C ALA A 59 11.37 -8.25 9.49
N SER A 60 12.30 -8.09 8.54
CA SER A 60 13.75 -8.11 8.80
C SER A 60 14.26 -6.85 9.52
N HIS A 61 13.50 -5.76 9.51
CA HIS A 61 13.91 -4.46 10.06
C HIS A 61 12.87 -3.84 11.01
N LYS A 62 11.91 -4.63 11.51
CA LYS A 62 10.75 -4.16 12.28
C LYS A 62 11.11 -3.45 13.60
N HIS A 63 12.34 -3.62 14.07
CA HIS A 63 12.87 -2.97 15.28
C HIS A 63 13.97 -1.95 14.93
N SER A 64 14.06 -1.54 13.67
CA SER A 64 14.98 -0.54 13.16
C SER A 64 14.22 0.68 12.68
N GLY A 65 14.82 1.87 12.77
CA GLY A 65 14.19 3.11 12.29
C GLY A 65 13.44 3.86 13.39
N GLU A 66 13.63 5.17 13.39
CA GLU A 66 13.15 6.07 14.42
C GLU A 66 11.65 6.32 14.30
N LEU A 67 11.11 6.51 13.09
CA LEU A 67 9.65 6.63 12.93
C LEU A 67 8.90 5.35 13.32
N LEU A 68 9.54 4.19 13.17
CA LEU A 68 8.89 2.92 13.46
C LEU A 68 8.78 2.66 14.97
N TRP A 69 9.71 3.18 15.78
CA TRP A 69 9.72 2.92 17.23
C TRP A 69 9.63 4.13 18.16
N VAL A 70 10.16 5.28 17.75
CA VAL A 70 10.30 6.48 18.58
C VAL A 70 9.79 7.70 17.81
N SER A 71 8.60 7.58 17.23
CA SER A 71 7.98 8.68 16.49
C SER A 71 7.70 9.89 17.40
N SER A 72 7.79 11.10 16.85
CA SER A 72 7.41 12.32 17.56
C SER A 72 5.89 12.39 17.79
N ALA A 73 5.45 13.15 18.80
CA ALA A 73 4.03 13.37 19.06
C ALA A 73 3.30 13.92 17.81
N ALA A 74 3.89 14.95 17.18
CA ALA A 74 3.33 15.54 15.96
C ALA A 74 3.12 14.53 14.83
N MET A 75 4.07 13.61 14.62
CA MET A 75 3.93 12.56 13.58
C MET A 75 2.77 11.61 13.91
N ARG A 76 2.61 11.24 15.18
CA ARG A 76 1.49 10.39 15.63
C ARG A 76 0.15 11.10 15.46
N ASP A 77 0.06 12.37 15.83
CA ASP A 77 -1.17 13.15 15.73
C ASP A 77 -1.62 13.29 14.26
N VAL A 78 -0.67 13.55 13.36
CA VAL A 78 -0.93 13.57 11.90
C VAL A 78 -1.41 12.21 11.42
N ALA A 79 -0.74 11.11 11.80
CA ALA A 79 -1.16 9.78 11.41
C ALA A 79 -2.56 9.43 11.93
N GLN A 80 -2.88 9.77 13.18
CA GLN A 80 -4.20 9.59 13.77
C GLN A 80 -5.26 10.42 13.05
N GLY A 81 -4.97 11.67 12.70
CA GLY A 81 -5.87 12.52 11.91
C GLY A 81 -6.17 11.94 10.52
N ILE A 82 -5.15 11.44 9.83
CA ILE A 82 -5.31 10.75 8.54
C ILE A 82 -6.16 9.49 8.69
N MET A 83 -5.92 8.68 9.73
CA MET A 83 -6.70 7.47 10.00
C MET A 83 -8.16 7.80 10.33
N LEU A 84 -8.42 8.87 11.08
CA LEU A 84 -9.78 9.33 11.37
C LEU A 84 -10.50 9.77 10.10
N LEU A 85 -9.84 10.54 9.24
CA LEU A 85 -10.38 10.92 7.94
C LEU A 85 -10.71 9.67 7.09
N ALA A 86 -9.80 8.70 7.06
CA ALA A 86 -10.01 7.45 6.34
C ALA A 86 -11.22 6.66 6.88
N LEU A 87 -11.42 6.62 8.21
CA LEU A 87 -12.60 6.00 8.83
C LEU A 87 -13.89 6.73 8.45
N ILE A 88 -13.89 8.06 8.50
CA ILE A 88 -15.05 8.86 8.08
C ILE A 88 -15.42 8.53 6.64
N VAL A 89 -14.45 8.54 5.71
CA VAL A 89 -14.67 8.19 4.31
C VAL A 89 -15.18 6.76 4.15
N LEU A 90 -14.64 5.80 4.92
CA LEU A 90 -15.06 4.41 4.89
C LEU A 90 -16.53 4.23 5.33
N PHE A 91 -16.99 5.01 6.30
CA PHE A 91 -18.36 4.96 6.84
C PHE A 91 -19.36 5.89 6.12
N GLN A 92 -18.94 6.60 5.07
CA GLN A 92 -19.85 7.37 4.21
C GLN A 92 -20.64 6.50 3.21
N GLY A 93 -20.49 5.17 3.28
CA GLY A 93 -21.20 4.19 2.47
C GLY A 93 -22.63 3.95 2.94
#